data_AF-A0A429N0M9-F1
#
_entry.id   AF-A0A429N0M9-F1
#
_cell.length_a   1.000
_cell.length_b   1.000
_cell.length_c   1.000
_cell.angle_alpha   90.00
_cell.angle_beta   90.00
_cell.angle_gamma   90.00
#
_symmetry.space_group_name_H-M   'P 1'
#
loop_
_entity.id
_entity.type
_entity.pdbx_description
1 polymer ?
#
loop_
_entity_poly.entity_id
_entity_poly.type
_entity_poly.pdbx_seq_one_letter_code
_entity_poly.pdbx_strand_id
1 'polypeptide(L)' 'MGSGNAIRGSRVGAGPMGEAERGEAAPRVRVSFWCANMHETRPSFASDAAVPE' A
#
# COMPACT_ATOMS: atom_id res chain seq x y z
N MET A 1 22.36 10.01 34.04
CA MET A 1 21.48 9.32 33.08
C MET A 1 22.16 9.36 31.73
N GLY A 2 22.80 8.26 31.34
CA GLY A 2 23.75 8.23 30.24
C GLY A 2 23.08 8.44 28.88
N SER A 3 23.44 9.53 28.21
CA SER A 3 23.26 9.71 26.77
C SER A 3 24.23 8.77 26.05
N GLY A 4 23.82 7.51 25.83
CA GLY A 4 24.56 6.55 25.03
C GLY A 4 23.93 6.46 23.64
N ASN A 5 24.56 7.11 22.66
CA ASN A 5 24.37 7.03 21.20
C ASN A 5 23.15 6.21 20.72
N ALA A 6 21.97 6.83 20.64
CA ALA A 6 20.82 6.19 20.01
C ALA A 6 20.85 6.42 18.49
N ILE A 7 21.54 5.55 17.75
CA ILE A 7 21.35 5.47 16.30
C ILE A 7 19.91 5.00 16.05
N ARG A 8 19.04 5.89 15.58
CA ARG A 8 17.66 5.56 15.19
C ARG A 8 17.54 5.68 13.68
N GLY A 9 17.64 4.54 12.99
CA GLY A 9 17.30 4.46 11.58
C GLY A 9 15.78 4.40 11.38
N SER A 10 15.30 4.92 10.25
CA SER A 10 13.94 4.65 9.78
C SER A 10 13.86 3.22 9.23
N ARG A 11 12.68 2.60 9.35
CA ARG A 11 12.43 1.31 8.67
C ARG A 11 12.34 1.56 7.17
N VAL A 12 12.82 0.61 6.37
CA VAL A 12 12.60 0.60 4.92
C VAL A 12 11.09 0.64 4.65
N GLY A 13 10.63 1.60 3.84
CA GLY A 13 9.23 1.85 3.55
C GLY A 13 8.53 2.86 4.46
N ALA A 14 9.20 3.41 5.48
CA ALA A 14 8.67 4.53 6.26
C ALA A 14 8.76 5.84 5.45
N GLY A 15 7.64 6.56 5.35
CA GLY A 15 7.60 7.91 4.79
C GLY A 15 8.33 8.93 5.68
N PRO A 16 8.58 10.14 5.15
CA PRO A 16 9.15 11.22 5.94
C PRO A 16 8.27 11.53 7.16
N MET A 17 8.91 11.81 8.30
CA MET A 17 8.19 12.26 9.48
C MET A 17 7.53 13.61 9.19
N GLY A 18 6.22 13.72 9.42
CA GLY A 18 5.48 14.99 9.35
C GLY A 18 4.36 15.04 8.31
N GLU A 19 4.28 14.08 7.39
CA GLU A 19 3.09 13.92 6.55
C GLU A 19 1.96 13.32 7.40
N ALA A 20 1.08 14.18 7.92
CA ALA A 20 -0.09 13.78 8.70
C ALA A 20 -1.20 13.22 7.81
N GLU A 21 -1.20 13.59 6.53
CA GLU A 21 -2.28 13.36 5.59
C GLU A 21 -1.89 12.32 4.54
N ARG A 22 -2.84 11.48 4.13
CA ARG A 22 -2.63 10.44 3.10
C ARG A 22 -2.73 10.98 1.66
N GLY A 23 -3.23 12.20 1.48
CA GLY A 23 -3.63 12.73 0.17
C GLY A 23 -4.93 12.10 -0.35
N GLU A 24 -5.35 12.52 -1.54
CA GLU A 24 -6.51 11.96 -2.25
C GLU A 24 -6.20 10.54 -2.77
N ALA A 25 -7.18 9.65 -2.71
CA ALA A 25 -7.00 8.31 -3.24
C ALA A 25 -7.04 8.35 -4.78
N ALA A 26 -6.07 7.71 -5.42
CA ALA A 26 -6.12 7.51 -6.87
C ALA A 26 -7.42 6.75 -7.26
N PRO A 27 -8.03 7.02 -8.42
CA PRO A 27 -9.26 6.32 -8.81
C PRO A 27 -8.99 4.82 -9.03
N ARG A 28 -9.89 3.96 -8.52
CA ARG A 28 -9.70 2.50 -8.52
C ARG A 28 -10.93 1.75 -8.98
N VAL A 29 -10.71 0.58 -9.57
CA VAL A 29 -11.74 -0.40 -9.93
C VAL A 29 -11.56 -1.68 -9.13
N ARG A 30 -12.65 -2.38 -8.80
CA ARG A 30 -12.62 -3.72 -8.19
C ARG A 30 -12.98 -4.75 -9.24
N VAL A 31 -12.10 -5.72 -9.44
CA VAL A 31 -12.30 -6.82 -10.40
C VAL A 31 -12.47 -8.11 -9.62
N SER A 32 -13.51 -8.88 -9.95
CA SER A 32 -13.76 -10.18 -9.30
C SER A 32 -12.96 -11.27 -10.00
N PHE A 33 -12.25 -12.06 -9.22
CA PHE A 33 -11.54 -13.27 -9.64
C PHE A 33 -12.06 -14.47 -8.86
N TRP A 34 -12.04 -15.64 -9.49
CA TRP A 34 -12.42 -16.89 -8.86
C TRP A 34 -11.25 -17.86 -8.88
N CYS A 35 -10.94 -18.46 -7.74
CA CYS A 35 -9.97 -19.55 -7.70
C CYS A 35 -10.61 -20.86 -8.20
N ALA A 36 -9.81 -21.90 -8.40
CA ALA A 36 -10.30 -23.22 -8.84
C ALA A 36 -11.37 -23.83 -7.93
N ASN A 37 -11.42 -23.40 -6.66
CA ASN A 37 -12.42 -23.82 -5.68
C ASN A 37 -13.63 -22.87 -5.60
N MET A 38 -13.84 -22.01 -6.60
CA MET A 38 -14.97 -21.07 -6.69
C MET A 38 -15.07 -19.99 -5.60
N HIS A 39 -13.98 -19.72 -4.86
CA HIS A 39 -13.96 -18.57 -3.95
C HIS A 39 -13.76 -17.27 -4.73
N GLU A 40 -14.61 -16.27 -4.46
CA GLU A 40 -14.48 -14.94 -5.03
C GLU A 40 -13.43 -14.11 -4.27
N THR A 41 -12.51 -13.48 -4.99
CA THR A 41 -11.60 -12.45 -4.48
C THR A 41 -11.75 -11.19 -5.31
N ARG A 42 -11.83 -10.03 -4.65
CA ARG A 42 -12.10 -8.73 -5.31
C ARG A 42 -10.97 -7.72 -5.10
N PRO A 43 -9.76 -7.94 -5.66
CA PRO A 43 -8.65 -6.98 -5.58
C PRO A 43 -8.99 -5.65 -6.26
N SER A 44 -8.28 -4.59 -5.86
CA SER A 44 -8.48 -3.22 -6.34
C SER A 44 -7.29 -2.75 -7.17
N PHE A 45 -7.57 -2.32 -8.41
CA PHE A 45 -6.58 -1.85 -9.39
C PHE A 45 -6.78 -0.37 -9.65
N ALA A 46 -5.73 0.33 -10.09
CA ALA A 46 -5.88 1.69 -10.59
C ALA A 46 -6.78 1.69 -11.83
N SER A 47 -7.66 2.69 -11.98
CA SER A 47 -8.60 2.75 -13.10
C SER A 47 -7.95 2.86 -14.47
N ASP A 48 -6.71 3.37 -14.50
CA ASP A 48 -5.89 3.61 -15.69
C ASP A 48 -4.85 2.52 -15.94
N ALA A 49 -4.80 1.48 -15.09
CA ALA A 49 -3.90 0.35 -15.30
C ALA A 49 -4.36 -0.51 -16.49
N ALA A 50 -3.42 -0.88 -17.36
CA ALA A 50 -3.67 -1.85 -18.41
C ALA A 50 -4.02 -3.22 -17.80
N VAL A 51 -5.11 -3.83 -18.26
CA VAL A 51 -5.45 -5.21 -17.92
C VAL A 51 -4.48 -6.13 -18.66
N PRO A 52 -3.74 -7.02 -17.98
CA PRO A 52 -2.86 -7.98 -18.63
C PRO A 52 -3.64 -8.91 -19.57
N GLU A 53 -3.04 -9.31 -20.69
CA GLU A 53 -3.56 -10.35 -21.61
C GLU A 53 -3.36 -11.77 -21.07
#